data_AF-A0A0D2FPE5-F1
#
_entry.id   AF-A0A0D2FPE5-F1
#
_cell.length_a   1.000
_cell.length_b   1.000
_cell.length_c   1.000
_cell.angle_alpha   90.00
_cell.angle_beta   90.00
_cell.angle_gamma   90.00
#
_symmetry.space_group_name_H-M   'P 1'
#
loop_
_entity.id
_entity.type
_entity.pdbx_description
1 polymer ?
#
loop_
_entity_poly.entity_id
_entity_poly.type
_entity_poly.pdbx_seq_one_letter_code
_entity_poly.pdbx_strand_id
1 'polypeptide(L)'
;MLLISLLLLVVLNLAFTFAQQPNFYFPPGTSDSQKQQFYQAFRDAITLARFAATTGDPCDQAFRRYFQPQDYDFVQNIFKEIANIPIAENPNPMDISRLVSRSEFNPNFTSLSISLGNHPLWTSEVTSRCDSDPRNGGVLGRLVTQFWAGVQYQGLMAICPQSILFSYLGSLQETENPPAWARANRDPNGQPLPGFGCGGLSDHDSSLMLVLGAVFLHEMLHWPRLVRWVPDYDKLIPLDQYGQPTIVDFVPSPGQYPPAGYGPLYAKTINEGQPLNPQTGKSASIQNSDNYVWYALSKYWSFKCGRVFGPSFTQYDMQTILQRMKPP
;
A
#
# COMPACT_ATOMS: atom_id res chain seq x y z
N MET A 1 45.20 -21.22 -13.85
CA MET A 1 44.46 -19.99 -14.21
C MET A 1 42.94 -20.22 -14.33
N LEU A 2 42.47 -21.27 -15.02
CA LEU A 2 41.02 -21.53 -15.18
C LEU A 2 40.22 -21.62 -13.86
N LEU A 3 40.77 -22.25 -12.81
CA LEU A 3 40.08 -22.42 -11.52
C LEU A 3 39.86 -21.09 -10.77
N ILE A 4 40.82 -20.16 -10.88
CA ILE A 4 40.76 -18.85 -10.21
C ILE A 4 39.73 -17.96 -10.93
N SER A 5 39.66 -18.02 -12.26
CA SER A 5 38.65 -17.32 -13.05
C SER A 5 37.22 -17.84 -12.79
N LEU A 6 37.06 -19.16 -12.61
CA LEU A 6 35.76 -19.75 -12.26
C LEU A 6 35.33 -19.39 -10.84
N LEU A 7 36.26 -19.37 -9.87
CA LEU A 7 35.99 -18.97 -8.50
C LEU A 7 35.65 -17.47 -8.41
N LEU A 8 36.33 -16.60 -9.17
CA LEU A 8 36.00 -15.17 -9.26
C LEU A 8 34.62 -14.95 -9.88
N LEU A 9 34.23 -15.70 -10.92
CA LEU A 9 32.90 -15.62 -11.50
C LEU A 9 31.81 -16.09 -10.52
N VAL A 10 32.07 -17.12 -9.71
CA VAL A 10 31.13 -17.59 -8.68
C VAL A 10 31.03 -16.60 -7.51
N VAL A 11 32.14 -16.02 -7.05
CA VAL A 11 32.15 -15.02 -5.96
C VAL A 11 31.57 -13.68 -6.42
N LEU A 12 31.81 -13.26 -7.66
CA LEU A 12 31.17 -12.09 -8.25
C LEU A 12 29.66 -12.30 -8.43
N ASN A 13 29.20 -13.49 -8.84
CA ASN A 13 27.76 -13.78 -8.91
C ASN A 13 27.10 -13.91 -7.53
N LEU A 14 27.82 -14.38 -6.50
CA LEU A 14 27.31 -14.43 -5.12
C LEU A 14 27.25 -13.05 -4.45
N ALA A 15 28.08 -12.09 -4.88
CA ALA A 15 28.14 -10.75 -4.30
C ALA A 15 27.06 -9.78 -4.83
N PHE A 16 26.33 -10.12 -5.90
CA PHE A 16 25.39 -9.19 -6.57
C PHE A 16 23.91 -9.55 -6.46
N THR A 17 23.51 -10.43 -5.54
CA THR A 17 22.08 -10.68 -5.26
C THR A 17 21.74 -10.49 -3.79
N PHE A 18 22.16 -9.38 -3.20
CA PHE A 18 21.41 -8.87 -2.06
C PHE A 18 20.09 -8.34 -2.61
N ALA A 19 19.00 -9.08 -2.39
CA ALA A 19 17.66 -8.59 -2.72
C ALA A 19 17.50 -7.22 -2.05
N GLN A 20 17.16 -6.20 -2.84
CA GLN A 20 16.99 -4.80 -2.40
C GLN A 20 15.74 -4.68 -1.53
N GLN A 21 15.77 -5.28 -0.35
CA GLN A 21 14.65 -5.38 0.58
C GLN A 21 14.84 -4.40 1.74
N PRO A 22 13.73 -3.95 2.36
CA PRO A 22 13.83 -3.22 3.61
C PRO A 22 14.38 -4.11 4.71
N ASN A 23 14.93 -3.47 5.74
CA ASN A 23 15.29 -4.16 6.97
C ASN A 23 14.01 -4.46 7.76
N PHE A 24 13.80 -5.72 8.14
CA PHE A 24 12.62 -6.11 8.91
C PHE A 24 12.99 -6.34 10.37
N TYR A 25 12.23 -5.74 11.28
CA TYR A 25 12.38 -5.93 12.72
C TYR A 25 11.16 -6.65 13.30
N PHE A 26 11.42 -7.72 14.05
CA PHE A 26 10.38 -8.50 14.71
C PHE A 26 10.65 -8.56 16.21
N PRO A 27 9.65 -8.28 17.06
CA PRO A 27 9.77 -8.49 18.50
C PRO A 27 10.14 -9.94 18.83
N PRO A 28 10.89 -10.16 19.94
CA PRO A 28 11.15 -11.51 20.43
C PRO A 28 9.86 -12.33 20.57
N GLY A 29 9.90 -13.60 20.17
CA GLY A 29 8.73 -14.49 20.21
C GLY A 29 7.79 -14.39 19.01
N THR A 30 8.04 -13.51 18.03
CA THR A 30 7.27 -13.49 16.77
C THR A 30 7.44 -14.83 16.04
N SER A 31 6.31 -15.48 15.74
CA SER A 31 6.31 -16.77 15.04
C SER A 31 6.75 -16.64 13.58
N ASP A 32 7.28 -17.70 13.00
CA ASP A 32 7.71 -17.68 11.59
C ASP A 32 6.54 -17.48 10.62
N SER A 33 5.34 -17.95 10.98
CA SER A 33 4.11 -17.70 10.20
C SER A 33 3.78 -16.20 10.16
N GLN A 34 3.90 -15.49 11.29
CA GLN A 34 3.69 -14.04 11.31
C GLN A 34 4.74 -13.29 10.50
N LYS A 35 6.02 -13.69 10.59
CA LYS A 35 7.10 -13.12 9.76
C LYS A 35 6.80 -13.33 8.27
N GLN A 36 6.40 -14.53 7.87
CA GLN A 36 6.03 -14.84 6.48
C GLN A 36 4.85 -14.01 6.00
N GLN A 37 3.80 -13.86 6.79
CA GLN A 37 2.67 -12.97 6.47
C GLN A 37 3.13 -11.52 6.29
N PHE A 38 4.07 -11.06 7.13
CA PHE A 38 4.66 -9.73 7.04
C PHE A 38 5.45 -9.50 5.76
N TYR A 39 6.33 -10.45 5.41
CA TYR A 39 7.07 -10.42 4.15
C TYR A 39 6.14 -10.48 2.94
N GLN A 40 5.09 -11.30 3.02
CA GLN A 40 4.10 -11.42 1.96
C GLN A 40 3.31 -10.12 1.81
N ALA A 41 2.93 -9.45 2.90
CA ALA A 41 2.24 -8.16 2.84
C ALA A 41 3.08 -7.09 2.15
N PHE A 42 4.38 -7.02 2.43
CA PHE A 42 5.28 -6.13 1.69
C PHE A 42 5.27 -6.44 0.19
N ARG A 43 5.36 -7.72 -0.20
CA ARG A 43 5.30 -8.13 -1.61
C ARG A 43 3.95 -7.84 -2.27
N ASP A 44 2.87 -7.99 -1.52
CA ASP A 44 1.51 -7.68 -1.97
C ASP A 44 1.36 -6.17 -2.22
N ALA A 45 1.94 -5.29 -1.40
CA ALA A 45 1.98 -3.85 -1.64
C ALA A 45 2.65 -3.51 -2.98
N ILE A 46 3.82 -4.12 -3.25
CA ILE A 46 4.52 -3.95 -4.53
C ILE A 46 3.70 -4.51 -5.69
N THR A 47 3.00 -5.62 -5.48
CA THR A 47 2.11 -6.22 -6.48
C THR A 47 0.95 -5.27 -6.82
N LEU A 48 0.30 -4.68 -5.82
CA LEU A 48 -0.75 -3.67 -6.00
C LEU A 48 -0.23 -2.47 -6.80
N ALA A 49 0.96 -1.95 -6.46
CA ALA A 49 1.59 -0.86 -7.19
C ALA A 49 1.89 -1.21 -8.65
N ARG A 50 2.43 -2.41 -8.91
CA ARG A 50 2.68 -2.92 -10.27
C ARG A 50 1.39 -3.03 -11.07
N PHE A 51 0.31 -3.53 -10.48
CA PHE A 51 -1.00 -3.58 -11.13
C PHE A 51 -1.50 -2.18 -11.50
N ALA A 52 -1.46 -1.24 -10.57
CA ALA A 52 -1.87 0.14 -10.81
C ALA A 52 -1.05 0.84 -11.90
N ALA A 53 0.28 0.67 -11.90
CA ALA A 53 1.21 1.23 -12.89
C ALA A 53 1.06 0.63 -14.29
N THR A 54 0.64 -0.63 -14.39
CA THR A 54 0.61 -1.40 -15.66
C THR A 54 -0.77 -1.33 -16.33
N THR A 55 -1.83 -1.23 -15.53
CA THR A 55 -3.22 -1.31 -16.01
C THR A 55 -3.96 0.02 -15.95
N GLY A 56 -3.25 1.10 -15.60
CA GLY A 56 -3.85 2.41 -15.41
C GLY A 56 -4.32 3.04 -16.71
N ASP A 57 -5.49 3.68 -16.66
CA ASP A 57 -6.08 4.45 -17.76
C ASP A 57 -6.82 5.66 -17.15
N PRO A 58 -6.57 6.91 -17.61
CA PRO A 58 -7.25 8.10 -17.06
C PRO A 58 -8.77 8.10 -17.29
N CYS A 59 -9.27 7.25 -18.18
CA CYS A 59 -10.69 7.07 -18.48
C CYS A 59 -11.32 5.92 -17.69
N ASP A 60 -10.53 5.11 -16.97
CA ASP A 60 -11.03 4.02 -16.14
C ASP A 60 -11.90 4.55 -15.00
N GLN A 61 -13.01 3.86 -14.73
CA GLN A 61 -13.98 4.28 -13.70
C GLN A 61 -13.36 4.28 -12.30
N ALA A 62 -12.47 3.33 -11.98
CA ALA A 62 -11.75 3.31 -10.72
C ALA A 62 -10.75 4.47 -10.63
N PHE A 63 -10.06 4.81 -11.73
CA PHE A 63 -9.19 5.99 -11.73
C PHE A 63 -9.99 7.26 -11.45
N ARG A 64 -11.07 7.49 -12.20
CA ARG A 64 -11.93 8.68 -12.06
C ARG A 64 -12.65 8.76 -10.71
N ARG A 65 -12.77 7.65 -9.98
CA ARG A 65 -13.31 7.61 -8.63
C ARG A 65 -12.37 8.25 -7.61
N TYR A 66 -11.07 7.99 -7.75
CA TYR A 66 -10.07 8.38 -6.76
C TYR A 66 -9.17 9.51 -7.21
N PHE A 67 -9.12 9.85 -8.50
CA PHE A 67 -8.31 10.93 -9.04
C PHE A 67 -9.03 11.65 -10.17
N GLN A 68 -8.56 12.84 -10.53
CA GLN A 68 -9.03 13.56 -11.71
C GLN A 68 -8.14 13.22 -12.92
N PRO A 69 -8.65 13.27 -14.17
CA PRO A 69 -7.87 12.92 -15.36
C PRO A 69 -6.52 13.64 -15.47
N GLN A 70 -6.45 14.91 -15.07
CA GLN A 70 -5.22 15.68 -15.10
C GLN A 70 -4.16 15.20 -14.10
N ASP A 71 -4.51 14.37 -13.12
CA ASP A 71 -3.58 13.82 -12.13
C ASP A 71 -2.84 12.58 -12.65
N TYR A 72 -3.28 12.00 -13.78
CA TYR A 72 -2.88 10.67 -14.23
C TYR A 72 -1.38 10.43 -14.29
N ASP A 73 -0.62 11.27 -15.00
CA ASP A 73 0.82 11.06 -15.15
C ASP A 73 1.54 11.08 -13.80
N PHE A 74 1.12 11.97 -12.90
CA PHE A 74 1.70 12.06 -11.56
C PHE A 74 1.40 10.77 -10.78
N VAL A 75 0.14 10.34 -10.74
CA VAL A 75 -0.29 9.14 -10.02
C VAL A 75 0.38 7.88 -10.57
N GLN A 76 0.47 7.74 -11.89
CA GLN A 76 1.14 6.61 -12.52
C GLN A 76 2.63 6.58 -12.19
N ASN A 77 3.31 7.73 -12.19
CA ASN A 77 4.72 7.80 -11.85
C ASN A 77 5.00 7.45 -10.38
N ILE A 78 4.09 7.81 -9.45
CA ILE A 78 4.14 7.34 -8.06
C ILE A 78 4.13 5.81 -8.00
N PHE A 79 3.16 5.16 -8.68
CA PHE A 79 3.11 3.70 -8.70
C PHE A 79 4.32 3.07 -9.39
N LYS A 80 4.83 3.66 -10.48
CA LYS A 80 6.04 3.19 -11.17
C LYS A 80 7.25 3.20 -10.25
N GLU A 81 7.46 4.26 -9.47
CA GLU A 81 8.54 4.32 -8.48
C GLU A 81 8.42 3.19 -7.44
N ILE A 82 7.25 3.00 -6.83
CA ILE A 82 7.02 1.92 -5.86
C ILE A 82 7.23 0.54 -6.52
N ALA A 83 6.75 0.37 -7.74
CA ALA A 83 6.83 -0.86 -8.53
C ALA A 83 8.23 -1.18 -9.07
N ASN A 84 9.19 -0.24 -8.95
CA ASN A 84 10.50 -0.27 -9.58
C ASN A 84 10.42 -0.39 -11.11
N ILE A 85 9.56 0.43 -11.72
CA ILE A 85 9.40 0.59 -13.16
C ILE A 85 9.97 1.97 -13.53
N PRO A 86 10.89 2.10 -14.50
CA PRO A 86 11.35 3.39 -14.97
C PRO A 86 10.20 4.31 -15.38
N ILE A 87 10.22 5.58 -14.96
CA ILE A 87 9.16 6.55 -15.26
C ILE A 87 8.87 6.67 -16.76
N ALA A 88 9.92 6.62 -17.59
CA ALA A 88 9.83 6.68 -19.05
C ALA A 88 9.26 5.40 -19.69
N GLU A 89 9.19 4.29 -18.97
CA GLU A 89 8.59 3.05 -19.45
C GLU A 89 7.06 3.19 -19.44
N ASN A 90 6.41 2.78 -20.52
CA ASN A 90 4.95 2.68 -20.62
C ASN A 90 4.56 1.20 -20.67
N PRO A 91 4.41 0.56 -19.49
CA PRO A 91 4.13 -0.87 -19.42
C PRO A 91 2.78 -1.21 -20.05
N ASN A 92 2.71 -2.32 -20.78
CA ASN A 92 1.47 -2.79 -21.39
C ASN A 92 0.70 -3.66 -20.38
N PRO A 93 -0.65 -3.57 -20.28
CA PRO A 93 -1.46 -4.49 -19.50
C PRO A 93 -1.14 -5.98 -19.70
N MET A 94 -0.70 -6.38 -20.90
CA MET A 94 -0.26 -7.76 -21.21
C MET A 94 1.02 -8.17 -20.48
N ASP A 95 1.84 -7.22 -20.02
CA ASP A 95 3.09 -7.47 -19.30
C ASP A 95 2.86 -7.76 -17.80
N ILE A 96 1.62 -7.71 -17.31
CA ILE A 96 1.36 -7.75 -15.88
C ILE A 96 1.89 -9.02 -15.22
N SER A 97 1.77 -10.19 -15.86
CA SER A 97 2.28 -11.46 -15.33
C SER A 97 3.80 -11.47 -15.15
N ARG A 98 4.51 -10.86 -16.11
CA ARG A 98 5.96 -10.66 -16.05
C ARG A 98 6.33 -9.65 -14.96
N LEU A 99 5.60 -8.55 -14.84
CA LEU A 99 5.91 -7.49 -13.87
C LEU A 99 5.68 -7.95 -12.43
N VAL A 100 4.57 -8.63 -12.14
CA VAL A 100 4.27 -9.11 -10.78
C VAL A 100 5.20 -10.22 -10.32
N SER A 101 5.80 -10.98 -11.25
CA SER A 101 6.78 -12.03 -10.95
C SER A 101 8.21 -11.51 -10.77
N ARG A 102 8.49 -10.22 -11.02
CA ARG A 102 9.83 -9.64 -10.80
C ARG A 102 10.19 -9.68 -9.31
N SER A 103 11.39 -10.19 -9.02
CA SER A 103 11.98 -10.20 -7.68
C SER A 103 12.71 -8.89 -7.31
N GLU A 104 12.92 -8.01 -8.29
CA GLU A 104 13.60 -6.74 -8.11
C GLU A 104 12.66 -5.71 -7.45
N PHE A 105 13.13 -5.08 -6.39
CA PHE A 105 12.43 -3.99 -5.72
C PHE A 105 13.17 -2.67 -5.96
N ASN A 106 12.53 -1.55 -5.65
CA ASN A 106 13.17 -0.24 -5.76
C ASN A 106 14.40 -0.20 -4.82
N PRO A 107 15.59 0.19 -5.29
CA PRO A 107 16.81 0.23 -4.48
C PRO A 107 16.68 1.11 -3.23
N ASN A 108 15.78 2.11 -3.25
CA ASN A 108 15.50 2.94 -2.10
C ASN A 108 15.03 2.12 -0.89
N PHE A 109 14.37 0.98 -1.07
CA PHE A 109 13.89 0.15 0.04
C PHE A 109 15.00 -0.31 0.99
N THR A 110 16.26 -0.36 0.56
CA THR A 110 17.40 -0.61 1.45
C THR A 110 17.56 0.44 2.57
N SER A 111 16.99 1.63 2.38
CA SER A 111 16.95 2.73 3.37
C SER A 111 15.67 2.73 4.22
N LEU A 112 14.80 1.74 4.07
CA LEU A 112 13.58 1.56 4.85
C LEU A 112 13.78 0.46 5.89
N SER A 113 13.35 0.72 7.13
CA SER A 113 13.22 -0.30 8.16
C SER A 113 11.76 -0.42 8.56
N ILE A 114 11.24 -1.65 8.61
CA ILE A 114 9.84 -1.96 8.89
C ILE A 114 9.78 -2.87 10.12
N SER A 115 9.04 -2.47 11.15
CA SER A 115 8.83 -3.25 12.37
C SER A 115 7.41 -3.80 12.50
N LEU A 116 7.31 -5.01 13.04
CA LEU A 116 6.05 -5.47 13.63
C LEU A 116 5.89 -4.85 15.03
N GLY A 117 4.92 -3.97 15.20
CA GLY A 117 4.76 -3.13 16.39
C GLY A 117 5.66 -1.90 16.35
N ASN A 118 5.78 -1.21 17.49
CA ASN A 118 6.59 0.00 17.62
C ASN A 118 8.01 -0.20 17.08
N HIS A 119 8.48 0.75 16.26
CA HIS A 119 9.82 0.65 15.71
C HIS A 119 10.87 0.89 16.81
N PRO A 120 11.88 0.02 16.96
CA PRO A 120 12.85 0.11 18.07
C PRO A 120 13.70 1.38 18.04
N LEU A 121 13.83 2.00 16.86
CA LEU A 121 14.58 3.25 16.67
C LEU A 121 13.72 4.51 16.85
N TRP A 122 12.43 4.40 17.19
CA TRP A 122 11.61 5.57 17.47
C TRP A 122 11.98 6.21 18.82
N THR A 123 12.02 7.54 18.84
CA THR A 123 12.23 8.33 20.06
C THR A 123 10.92 8.46 20.86
N SER A 124 11.01 8.94 22.11
CA SER A 124 9.86 9.26 22.98
C SER A 124 8.90 10.29 22.40
N GLU A 125 9.33 11.07 21.41
CA GLU A 125 8.56 12.16 20.79
C GLU A 125 7.55 11.67 19.75
N VAL A 126 7.66 10.41 19.32
CA VAL A 126 6.69 9.78 18.43
C VAL A 126 5.40 9.53 19.21
N THR A 127 4.36 10.33 18.96
CA THR A 127 3.12 10.40 19.78
C THR A 127 2.07 9.33 19.45
N SER A 128 1.77 9.07 18.17
CA SER A 128 0.94 7.95 17.70
C SER A 128 1.76 6.66 17.52
N ARG A 129 2.03 5.96 18.61
CA ARG A 129 2.66 4.64 18.61
C ARG A 129 1.61 3.54 18.44
N CYS A 130 2.03 2.33 18.12
CA CYS A 130 1.10 1.19 18.04
C CYS A 130 0.32 0.96 19.34
N ASP A 131 0.91 1.31 20.49
CA ASP A 131 0.33 1.17 21.82
C ASP A 131 -0.43 2.43 22.31
N SER A 132 -0.50 3.51 21.52
CA SER A 132 -1.04 4.79 22.00
C SER A 132 -2.55 5.00 21.83
N ASP A 133 -3.27 4.19 21.04
CA ASP A 133 -4.73 4.35 20.87
C ASP A 133 -5.51 3.01 20.83
N PRO A 134 -5.91 2.48 22.00
CA PRO A 134 -6.78 1.31 22.06
C PRO A 134 -8.28 1.60 21.86
N ARG A 135 -8.71 2.87 21.69
CA ARG A 135 -10.14 3.24 21.79
C ARG A 135 -10.87 3.40 20.44
N ASN A 136 -10.16 3.52 19.32
CA ASN A 136 -10.75 3.74 17.99
C ASN A 136 -10.35 2.70 16.92
N GLY A 137 -10.06 1.45 17.30
CA GLY A 137 -9.65 0.40 16.35
C GLY A 137 -8.14 0.36 16.04
N GLY A 138 -7.37 1.28 16.64
CA GLY A 138 -5.91 1.28 16.63
C GLY A 138 -5.28 1.88 15.37
N VAL A 139 -4.10 2.45 15.54
CA VAL A 139 -3.19 2.78 14.42
C VAL A 139 -2.87 1.48 13.68
N LEU A 140 -3.14 1.40 12.38
CA LEU A 140 -2.86 0.20 11.57
C LEU A 140 -1.37 0.12 11.24
N GLY A 141 -0.81 1.24 10.77
CA GLY A 141 0.59 1.42 10.52
C GLY A 141 1.00 2.86 10.83
N ARG A 142 2.30 3.09 10.83
CA ARG A 142 2.85 4.43 10.84
C ARG A 142 4.22 4.47 10.22
N LEU A 143 4.47 5.43 9.36
CA LEU A 143 5.80 5.81 8.90
C LEU A 143 6.31 7.07 9.63
N VAL A 144 7.57 7.03 10.06
CA VAL A 144 8.35 8.19 10.49
C VAL A 144 9.56 8.34 9.57
N THR A 145 9.75 9.54 9.05
CA THR A 145 10.89 9.87 8.18
C THR A 145 12.05 10.42 8.99
N GLN A 146 13.28 10.10 8.58
CA GLN A 146 14.51 10.60 9.19
C GLN A 146 15.41 11.20 8.12
N PHE A 147 15.79 12.47 8.30
CA PHE A 147 16.55 13.24 7.30
C PHE A 147 17.93 13.70 7.77
N TRP A 148 18.33 13.35 9.00
CA TRP A 148 19.62 13.73 9.56
C TRP A 148 20.76 12.95 8.91
N ALA A 149 21.93 13.58 8.74
CA ALA A 149 23.11 12.89 8.24
C ALA A 149 23.54 11.77 9.23
N GLY A 150 23.90 10.61 8.70
CA GLY A 150 24.39 9.47 9.50
C GLY A 150 23.32 8.55 10.06
N VAL A 151 22.02 8.78 9.79
CA VAL A 151 20.98 7.80 10.13
C VAL A 151 21.12 6.54 9.29
N GLN A 152 20.94 5.38 9.93
CA GLN A 152 20.99 4.08 9.25
C GLN A 152 19.84 3.90 8.26
N TYR A 153 18.64 4.39 8.62
CA TYR A 153 17.42 4.27 7.81
C TYR A 153 16.73 5.63 7.74
N GLN A 154 16.22 5.97 6.55
CA GLN A 154 15.52 7.24 6.30
C GLN A 154 14.00 7.11 6.39
N GLY A 155 13.49 5.88 6.38
CA GLY A 155 12.10 5.56 6.71
C GLY A 155 12.06 4.53 7.82
N LEU A 156 11.31 4.81 8.88
CA LEU A 156 11.00 3.89 9.97
C LEU A 156 9.50 3.62 9.96
N MET A 157 9.11 2.48 9.42
CA MET A 157 7.73 2.04 9.36
C MET A 157 7.43 1.08 10.52
N ALA A 158 6.28 1.24 11.13
CA ALA A 158 5.71 0.25 12.04
C ALA A 158 4.38 -0.22 11.49
N ILE A 159 4.10 -1.51 11.62
CA ILE A 159 2.81 -2.11 11.33
C ILE A 159 2.31 -2.74 12.62
N CYS A 160 1.16 -2.29 13.10
CA CYS A 160 0.75 -2.47 14.48
C CYS A 160 -0.06 -3.76 14.66
N PRO A 161 0.47 -4.80 15.33
CA PRO A 161 -0.19 -6.10 15.45
C PRO A 161 -1.40 -6.10 16.37
N GLN A 162 -1.51 -5.08 17.24
CA GLN A 162 -2.62 -4.92 18.18
C GLN A 162 -3.90 -4.43 17.48
N SER A 163 -3.77 -3.94 16.24
CA SER A 163 -4.91 -3.59 15.41
C SER A 163 -5.51 -4.85 14.77
N ILE A 164 -6.72 -4.72 14.23
CA ILE A 164 -7.47 -5.78 13.54
C ILE A 164 -6.74 -6.41 12.33
N LEU A 165 -5.55 -5.92 11.95
CA LEU A 165 -4.84 -6.29 10.73
C LEU A 165 -4.64 -7.80 10.54
N PHE A 166 -4.01 -8.51 11.48
CA PHE A 166 -3.69 -9.94 11.27
C PHE A 166 -4.88 -10.86 11.49
N SER A 167 -5.86 -10.40 12.27
CA SER A 167 -7.08 -11.16 12.58
C SER A 167 -8.13 -11.05 11.49
N TYR A 168 -8.11 -9.98 10.68
CA TYR A 168 -9.12 -9.77 9.65
C TYR A 168 -8.53 -9.81 8.24
N LEU A 169 -7.35 -9.23 8.01
CA LEU A 169 -6.78 -9.13 6.66
C LEU A 169 -5.95 -10.36 6.30
N GLY A 170 -6.18 -10.86 5.09
CA GLY A 170 -5.34 -11.88 4.46
C GLY A 170 -4.31 -11.27 3.52
N SER A 171 -3.53 -12.15 2.90
CA SER A 171 -2.74 -11.81 1.70
C SER A 171 -3.63 -11.66 0.46
N LEU A 172 -3.07 -11.12 -0.63
CA LEU A 172 -3.72 -11.16 -1.94
C LEU A 172 -4.04 -12.59 -2.37
N GLN A 173 -3.09 -13.51 -2.22
CA GLN A 173 -3.26 -14.92 -2.62
C GLN A 173 -4.36 -15.63 -1.82
N GLU A 174 -4.36 -15.45 -0.50
CA GLU A 174 -5.38 -16.01 0.40
C GLU A 174 -6.76 -15.43 0.14
N THR A 175 -6.83 -14.15 -0.27
CA THR A 175 -8.09 -13.52 -0.64
C THR A 175 -8.57 -13.98 -2.01
N GLU A 176 -7.69 -14.10 -3.00
CA GLU A 176 -8.03 -14.54 -4.35
C GLU A 176 -8.45 -16.02 -4.38
N ASN A 177 -7.69 -16.87 -3.68
CA ASN A 177 -7.89 -18.31 -3.63
C ASN A 177 -8.16 -18.76 -2.19
N PRO A 178 -9.38 -18.52 -1.67
CA PRO A 178 -9.62 -18.70 -0.26
C PRO A 178 -9.55 -20.16 0.18
N PRO A 179 -8.89 -20.43 1.32
CA PRO A 179 -8.83 -21.76 1.91
C PRO A 179 -10.21 -22.21 2.37
N ALA A 180 -10.34 -23.50 2.69
CA ALA A 180 -11.61 -24.11 3.10
C ALA A 180 -12.29 -23.35 4.26
N TRP A 181 -11.55 -22.90 5.28
CA TRP A 181 -12.14 -22.17 6.41
C TRP A 181 -12.76 -20.83 6.02
N ALA A 182 -12.34 -20.23 4.91
CA ALA A 182 -12.84 -18.96 4.36
C ALA A 182 -14.01 -19.17 3.39
N ARG A 183 -14.64 -20.35 3.44
CA ARG A 183 -15.75 -20.77 2.59
C ARG A 183 -16.89 -21.34 3.42
N ALA A 184 -18.10 -21.27 2.89
CA ALA A 184 -19.30 -21.80 3.51
C ALA A 184 -19.10 -23.28 3.92
N ASN A 185 -19.55 -23.62 5.12
CA ASN A 185 -19.43 -24.96 5.72
C ASN A 185 -18.00 -25.51 5.84
N ARG A 186 -16.98 -24.65 5.72
CA ARG A 186 -15.57 -25.05 5.66
C ARG A 186 -15.27 -26.02 4.49
N ASP A 187 -16.02 -25.91 3.40
CA ASP A 187 -15.86 -26.73 2.19
C ASP A 187 -14.88 -26.04 1.22
N PRO A 188 -13.82 -26.72 0.72
CA PRO A 188 -12.95 -26.19 -0.34
C PRO A 188 -13.70 -25.70 -1.60
N ASN A 189 -14.87 -26.26 -1.89
CA ASN A 189 -15.73 -25.88 -3.01
C ASN A 189 -16.91 -24.98 -2.60
N GLY A 190 -17.01 -24.65 -1.31
CA GLY A 190 -18.05 -23.79 -0.77
C GLY A 190 -17.96 -22.36 -1.30
N GLN A 191 -19.09 -21.65 -1.23
CA GLN A 191 -19.14 -20.22 -1.57
C GLN A 191 -18.18 -19.44 -0.68
N PRO A 192 -17.39 -18.51 -1.23
CA PRO A 192 -16.50 -17.68 -0.42
C PRO A 192 -17.27 -16.87 0.62
N LEU A 193 -16.69 -16.72 1.82
CA LEU A 193 -17.22 -15.85 2.87
C LEU A 193 -16.91 -14.36 2.57
N PRO A 194 -17.57 -13.39 3.22
CA PRO A 194 -17.29 -11.97 3.03
C PRO A 194 -15.80 -11.64 3.19
N GLY A 195 -15.26 -10.88 2.24
CA GLY A 195 -13.85 -10.52 2.16
C GLY A 195 -12.97 -11.57 1.48
N PHE A 196 -13.51 -12.71 1.05
CA PHE A 196 -12.75 -13.78 0.43
C PHE A 196 -13.33 -14.13 -0.93
N GLY A 197 -12.46 -14.39 -1.91
CA GLY A 197 -12.82 -14.72 -3.29
C GLY A 197 -13.63 -13.63 -3.99
N CYS A 198 -13.70 -13.67 -5.32
CA CYS A 198 -14.43 -12.66 -6.08
C CYS A 198 -15.92 -12.51 -5.73
N GLY A 199 -16.55 -13.59 -5.26
CA GLY A 199 -17.94 -13.58 -4.77
C GLY A 199 -18.13 -12.94 -3.40
N GLY A 200 -17.08 -12.86 -2.56
CA GLY A 200 -17.14 -12.27 -1.23
C GLY A 200 -16.69 -10.81 -1.17
N LEU A 201 -16.25 -10.20 -2.28
CA LEU A 201 -15.69 -8.83 -2.33
C LEU A 201 -16.71 -7.70 -2.52
N SER A 202 -18.01 -7.91 -2.29
CA SER A 202 -19.09 -6.95 -2.61
C SER A 202 -19.15 -6.57 -4.10
N ASP A 203 -20.17 -5.85 -4.56
CA ASP A 203 -20.27 -5.30 -5.92
C ASP A 203 -19.65 -3.90 -6.07
N HIS A 204 -19.17 -3.31 -4.96
CA HIS A 204 -18.57 -2.00 -4.88
C HIS A 204 -17.34 -1.96 -3.96
N ASP A 205 -16.55 -0.90 -4.10
CA ASP A 205 -15.37 -0.67 -3.26
C ASP A 205 -15.78 -0.60 -1.77
N SER A 206 -15.24 -1.52 -0.98
CA SER A 206 -15.54 -1.66 0.45
C SER A 206 -14.35 -2.26 1.19
N SER A 207 -14.33 -2.16 2.52
CA SER A 207 -13.26 -2.72 3.34
C SER A 207 -13.10 -4.25 3.26
N LEU A 208 -14.04 -4.97 2.65
CA LEU A 208 -13.88 -6.38 2.28
C LEU A 208 -12.73 -6.60 1.28
N MET A 209 -12.41 -5.61 0.45
CA MET A 209 -11.33 -5.66 -0.54
C MET A 209 -9.93 -5.43 0.06
N LEU A 210 -9.86 -4.96 1.31
CA LEU A 210 -8.58 -4.72 1.97
C LEU A 210 -7.81 -6.03 2.17
N VAL A 211 -6.49 -5.93 2.01
CA VAL A 211 -5.51 -6.97 2.34
C VAL A 211 -4.38 -6.34 3.13
N LEU A 212 -3.57 -7.16 3.81
CA LEU A 212 -2.49 -6.63 4.65
C LEU A 212 -1.49 -5.79 3.84
N GLY A 213 -1.24 -6.16 2.57
CA GLY A 213 -0.40 -5.37 1.67
C GLY A 213 -0.92 -3.98 1.31
N ALA A 214 -2.23 -3.74 1.43
CA ALA A 214 -2.80 -2.41 1.21
C ALA A 214 -2.36 -1.42 2.30
N VAL A 215 -2.20 -1.90 3.53
CA VAL A 215 -1.72 -1.09 4.66
C VAL A 215 -0.24 -0.78 4.49
N PHE A 216 0.56 -1.74 4.02
CA PHE A 216 1.95 -1.48 3.66
C PHE A 216 2.07 -0.44 2.54
N LEU A 217 1.23 -0.55 1.50
CA LEU A 217 1.20 0.42 0.41
C LEU A 217 0.85 1.83 0.91
N HIS A 218 -0.15 1.94 1.78
CA HIS A 218 -0.53 3.18 2.45
C HIS A 218 0.68 3.84 3.12
N GLU A 219 1.35 3.11 4.01
CA GLU A 219 2.48 3.65 4.76
C GLU A 219 3.70 3.99 3.87
N MET A 220 3.90 3.25 2.77
CA MET A 220 4.96 3.57 1.81
C MET A 220 4.75 4.90 1.11
N LEU A 221 3.50 5.32 0.88
CA LEU A 221 3.19 6.58 0.22
C LEU A 221 3.58 7.79 1.07
N HIS A 222 3.58 7.65 2.39
CA HIS A 222 4.07 8.67 3.30
C HIS A 222 5.59 8.85 3.27
N TRP A 223 6.35 8.05 2.50
CA TRP A 223 7.81 8.09 2.48
C TRP A 223 8.35 8.85 1.26
N PRO A 224 8.71 10.14 1.38
CA PRO A 224 9.04 10.96 0.22
C PRO A 224 10.27 10.44 -0.52
N ARG A 225 11.24 9.82 0.17
CA ARG A 225 12.44 9.29 -0.49
C ARG A 225 12.11 8.28 -1.60
N LEU A 226 11.04 7.52 -1.45
CA LEU A 226 10.63 6.53 -2.44
C LEU A 226 10.13 7.19 -3.74
N VAL A 227 9.51 8.36 -3.63
CA VAL A 227 8.69 8.96 -4.71
C VAL A 227 9.13 10.38 -5.12
N ARG A 228 10.09 10.99 -4.42
CA ARG A 228 10.58 12.36 -4.69
C ARG A 228 11.18 12.57 -6.08
N TRP A 229 11.47 11.48 -6.79
CA TRP A 229 12.01 11.52 -8.15
C TRP A 229 10.91 11.60 -9.22
N VAL A 230 9.64 11.52 -8.82
CA VAL A 230 8.52 11.81 -9.70
C VAL A 230 8.57 13.28 -10.14
N PRO A 231 8.42 13.58 -11.44
CA PRO A 231 8.39 14.94 -11.95
C PRO A 231 7.41 15.83 -11.17
N ASP A 232 7.88 17.04 -10.82
CA ASP A 232 7.14 18.05 -10.06
C ASP A 232 6.69 17.63 -8.64
N TYR A 233 7.18 16.52 -8.07
CA TYR A 233 6.76 16.05 -6.74
C TYR A 233 6.80 17.15 -5.67
N ASP A 234 7.92 17.84 -5.52
CA ASP A 234 8.10 18.92 -4.51
C ASP A 234 7.21 20.15 -4.76
N LYS A 235 6.67 20.30 -5.97
CA LYS A 235 5.75 21.39 -6.34
C LYS A 235 4.29 21.00 -6.11
N LEU A 236 3.95 19.73 -6.32
CA LEU A 236 2.58 19.22 -6.28
C LEU A 236 2.16 18.72 -4.90
N ILE A 237 3.14 18.28 -4.10
CA ILE A 237 2.92 17.75 -2.76
C ILE A 237 3.27 18.82 -1.71
N PRO A 238 2.31 19.20 -0.83
CA PRO A 238 2.56 20.18 0.22
C PRO A 238 3.62 19.72 1.22
N LEU A 239 4.25 20.71 1.87
CA LEU A 239 5.13 20.45 2.99
C LEU A 239 4.33 19.99 4.21
N ASP A 240 4.82 18.95 4.88
CA ASP A 240 4.33 18.53 6.18
C ASP A 240 4.82 19.45 7.31
N GLN A 241 4.47 19.10 8.56
CA GLN A 241 4.88 19.85 9.76
C GLN A 241 6.40 19.93 9.98
N TYR A 242 7.19 19.10 9.28
CA TYR A 242 8.65 19.09 9.32
C TYR A 242 9.26 19.76 8.08
N GLY A 243 8.45 20.40 7.24
CA GLY A 243 8.90 21.12 6.05
C GLY A 243 9.29 20.19 4.90
N GLN A 244 8.73 18.98 4.82
CA GLN A 244 9.04 18.00 3.76
C GLN A 244 7.83 17.74 2.87
N PRO A 245 7.99 17.69 1.53
CA PRO A 245 6.90 17.30 0.63
C PRO A 245 6.47 15.86 0.91
N THR A 246 5.31 15.68 1.52
CA THR A 246 4.83 14.37 1.97
C THR A 246 3.38 14.16 1.54
N ILE A 247 3.09 13.04 0.87
CA ILE A 247 1.71 12.56 0.73
C ILE A 247 1.26 12.16 2.13
N VAL A 248 0.18 12.75 2.62
CA VAL A 248 -0.28 12.58 4.01
C VAL A 248 -1.61 11.86 4.06
N ASP A 249 -2.10 11.58 5.26
CA ASP A 249 -3.52 11.30 5.46
C ASP A 249 -4.28 12.62 5.40
N PHE A 250 -5.30 12.71 4.57
CA PHE A 250 -6.06 13.94 4.41
C PHE A 250 -6.72 14.33 5.75
N VAL A 251 -6.38 15.52 6.23
CA VAL A 251 -6.98 16.15 7.41
C VAL A 251 -7.79 17.36 6.93
N PRO A 252 -9.13 17.32 7.02
CA PRO A 252 -9.96 18.47 6.63
C PRO A 252 -9.77 19.65 7.59
N SER A 253 -10.07 20.87 7.12
CA SER A 253 -10.27 21.99 8.05
C SER A 253 -11.53 21.73 8.91
N PRO A 254 -11.61 22.28 10.12
CA PRO A 254 -12.79 22.11 10.97
C PRO A 254 -14.10 22.43 10.23
N GLY A 255 -15.04 21.49 10.23
CA GLY A 255 -16.35 21.63 9.57
C GLY A 255 -16.38 21.27 8.08
N GLN A 256 -15.26 20.85 7.47
CA GLN A 256 -15.25 20.34 6.09
C GLN A 256 -15.52 18.84 6.02
N TYR A 257 -16.09 18.41 4.89
CA TYR A 257 -16.35 17.01 4.56
C TYR A 257 -15.45 16.56 3.40
N PRO A 258 -14.88 15.34 3.41
CA PRO A 258 -15.05 14.28 4.42
C PRO A 258 -14.32 14.58 5.73
N PRO A 259 -14.70 13.94 6.86
CA PRO A 259 -14.10 14.20 8.17
C PRO A 259 -12.67 13.64 8.34
N ALA A 260 -12.23 12.78 7.41
CA ALA A 260 -10.87 12.22 7.34
C ALA A 260 -10.59 11.71 5.92
N GLY A 261 -9.35 11.27 5.66
CA GLY A 261 -8.94 10.68 4.38
C GLY A 261 -9.10 9.17 4.22
N TYR A 262 -9.50 8.45 5.28
CA TYR A 262 -9.48 6.99 5.31
C TYR A 262 -10.75 6.34 4.73
N GLY A 263 -10.54 5.25 4.00
CA GLY A 263 -11.59 4.40 3.45
C GLY A 263 -12.05 4.82 2.05
N PRO A 264 -12.76 3.92 1.34
CA PRO A 264 -13.10 4.11 -0.06
C PRO A 264 -14.09 5.25 -0.25
N LEU A 265 -15.01 5.46 0.70
CA LEU A 265 -15.97 6.55 0.66
C LEU A 265 -15.28 7.91 0.76
N TYR A 266 -14.43 8.10 1.77
CA TYR A 266 -13.82 9.40 2.01
C TYR A 266 -12.75 9.72 0.98
N ALA A 267 -11.93 8.75 0.57
CA ALA A 267 -10.99 8.93 -0.53
C ALA A 267 -11.69 9.39 -1.82
N LYS A 268 -12.79 8.73 -2.21
CA LYS A 268 -13.64 9.16 -3.33
C LYS A 268 -14.20 10.57 -3.11
N THR A 269 -14.70 10.85 -1.91
CA THR A 269 -15.29 12.15 -1.58
C THR A 269 -14.27 13.29 -1.71
N ILE A 270 -13.00 13.07 -1.34
CA ILE A 270 -11.93 14.07 -1.55
C ILE A 270 -11.85 14.44 -3.03
N ASN A 271 -11.87 13.43 -3.91
CA ASN A 271 -11.79 13.63 -5.35
C ASN A 271 -12.99 14.39 -5.93
N GLU A 272 -14.19 14.13 -5.42
CA GLU A 272 -15.44 14.73 -5.91
C GLU A 272 -15.73 16.11 -5.32
N GLY A 273 -15.33 16.34 -4.07
CA GLY A 273 -15.79 17.48 -3.27
C GLY A 273 -14.75 18.59 -3.07
N GLN A 274 -13.45 18.31 -3.22
CA GLN A 274 -12.42 19.32 -3.01
C GLN A 274 -12.15 20.12 -4.29
N PRO A 275 -12.03 21.46 -4.20
CA PRO A 275 -11.64 22.26 -5.35
C PRO A 275 -10.22 21.90 -5.80
N LEU A 276 -9.97 22.03 -7.10
CA LEU A 276 -8.61 21.92 -7.63
C LEU A 276 -7.72 23.00 -7.00
N ASN A 277 -6.47 22.64 -6.73
CA ASN A 277 -5.48 23.60 -6.29
C ASN A 277 -5.28 24.67 -7.39
N PRO A 278 -5.51 25.96 -7.13
CA PRO A 278 -5.52 26.98 -8.18
C PRO A 278 -4.14 27.27 -8.77
N GLN A 279 -3.06 26.90 -8.08
CA GLN A 279 -1.68 27.11 -8.56
C GLN A 279 -1.19 25.96 -9.44
N THR A 280 -1.60 24.73 -9.14
CA THR A 280 -1.10 23.52 -9.82
C THR A 280 -2.12 22.88 -10.74
N GLY A 281 -3.41 23.19 -10.58
CA GLY A 281 -4.52 22.55 -11.28
C GLY A 281 -4.80 21.10 -10.86
N LYS A 282 -4.10 20.59 -9.84
CA LYS A 282 -4.24 19.20 -9.37
C LYS A 282 -5.31 19.05 -8.32
N SER A 283 -5.88 17.85 -8.22
CA SER A 283 -6.85 17.53 -7.17
C SER A 283 -6.17 17.37 -5.80
N ALA A 284 -6.93 17.52 -4.72
CA ALA A 284 -6.44 17.17 -3.38
C ALA A 284 -6.17 15.67 -3.21
N SER A 285 -6.72 14.83 -4.10
CA SER A 285 -6.57 13.37 -4.05
C SER A 285 -5.11 12.91 -4.17
N ILE A 286 -4.27 13.63 -4.92
CA ILE A 286 -2.84 13.28 -5.05
C ILE A 286 -2.06 13.44 -3.73
N GLN A 287 -2.67 14.05 -2.73
CA GLN A 287 -2.07 14.33 -1.43
C GLN A 287 -2.55 13.36 -0.34
N ASN A 288 -3.49 12.46 -0.66
CA ASN A 288 -4.06 11.49 0.27
C ASN A 288 -3.59 10.06 -0.06
N SER A 289 -2.90 9.41 0.88
CA SER A 289 -2.43 8.03 0.79
C SER A 289 -3.54 7.05 0.36
N ASP A 290 -4.73 7.15 0.96
CA ASP A 290 -5.82 6.21 0.72
C ASP A 290 -6.44 6.31 -0.68
N ASN A 291 -6.34 7.45 -1.36
CA ASN A 291 -6.77 7.55 -2.76
C ASN A 291 -5.96 6.60 -3.66
N TYR A 292 -4.65 6.47 -3.41
CA TYR A 292 -3.79 5.53 -4.14
C TYR A 292 -4.12 4.09 -3.79
N VAL A 293 -4.30 3.79 -2.50
CA VAL A 293 -4.59 2.44 -2.01
C VAL A 293 -5.88 1.92 -2.62
N TRP A 294 -6.95 2.71 -2.57
CA TRP A 294 -8.26 2.29 -3.07
C TRP A 294 -8.30 2.19 -4.59
N TYR A 295 -7.60 3.07 -5.30
CA TYR A 295 -7.40 2.90 -6.73
C TYR A 295 -6.68 1.59 -7.06
N ALA A 296 -5.58 1.28 -6.38
CA ALA A 296 -4.81 0.06 -6.61
C ALA A 296 -5.62 -1.21 -6.31
N LEU A 297 -6.39 -1.22 -5.21
CA LEU A 297 -7.29 -2.32 -4.86
C LEU A 297 -8.41 -2.50 -5.89
N SER A 298 -9.07 -1.42 -6.26
CA SER A 298 -10.17 -1.47 -7.23
C SER A 298 -9.67 -1.99 -8.58
N LYS A 299 -8.48 -1.58 -9.03
CA LYS A 299 -7.84 -2.11 -10.25
C LYS A 299 -7.45 -3.57 -10.13
N TYR A 300 -6.78 -3.95 -9.05
CA TYR A 300 -6.35 -5.33 -8.82
C TYR A 300 -7.54 -6.29 -8.84
N TRP A 301 -8.55 -6.00 -8.03
CA TRP A 301 -9.72 -6.88 -7.91
C TRP A 301 -10.58 -6.85 -9.17
N SER A 302 -10.71 -5.70 -9.84
CA SER A 302 -11.45 -5.67 -11.12
C SER A 302 -10.80 -6.58 -12.17
N PHE A 303 -9.46 -6.55 -12.24
CA PHE A 303 -8.71 -7.43 -13.13
C PHE A 303 -8.88 -8.91 -12.75
N LYS A 304 -8.66 -9.25 -11.47
CA LYS A 304 -8.72 -10.63 -10.99
C LYS A 304 -10.11 -11.24 -11.08
N CYS A 305 -11.15 -10.45 -10.85
CA CYS A 305 -12.52 -10.91 -10.84
C CYS A 305 -13.24 -10.74 -12.18
N GLY A 306 -12.60 -10.13 -13.18
CA GLY A 306 -13.19 -9.92 -14.50
C GLY A 306 -14.46 -9.06 -14.48
N ARG A 307 -14.58 -8.14 -13.51
CA ARG A 307 -15.74 -7.25 -13.35
C ARG A 307 -15.32 -5.89 -12.83
N VAL A 308 -16.11 -4.87 -13.10
CA VAL A 308 -15.90 -3.52 -12.55
C VAL A 308 -16.62 -3.43 -11.20
N PHE A 309 -15.94 -2.90 -10.18
CA PHE A 309 -16.55 -2.59 -8.88
C PHE A 309 -17.14 -1.19 -8.90
N GLY A 310 -18.35 -1.04 -8.35
CA GLY A 310 -19.00 0.26 -8.13
C GLY A 310 -18.32 1.12 -7.06
N PRO A 311 -18.71 2.39 -6.90
CA PRO A 311 -18.19 3.25 -5.85
C PRO A 311 -18.72 2.85 -4.47
N SER A 312 -17.96 3.16 -3.42
CA SER A 312 -18.52 3.17 -2.06
C SER A 312 -19.60 4.25 -1.92
N PHE A 313 -20.65 3.92 -1.19
CA PHE A 313 -21.85 4.75 -1.00
C PHE A 313 -22.01 5.24 0.44
N THR A 314 -21.58 4.45 1.42
CA THR A 314 -21.88 4.70 2.83
C THR A 314 -20.69 4.43 3.74
N GLN A 315 -20.73 4.99 4.95
CA GLN A 315 -19.71 4.70 5.96
C GLN A 315 -19.70 3.22 6.37
N TYR A 316 -20.82 2.51 6.17
CA TYR A 316 -20.92 1.09 6.44
C TYR A 316 -19.94 0.28 5.59
N ASP A 317 -19.73 0.67 4.33
CA ASP A 317 -18.79 0.01 3.41
C ASP A 317 -17.37 0.01 3.99
N MET A 318 -17.03 1.03 4.77
CA MET A 318 -15.73 1.17 5.45
C MET A 318 -15.61 0.27 6.69
N GLN A 319 -16.74 -0.13 7.28
CA GLN A 319 -16.83 -0.95 8.48
C GLN A 319 -17.07 -2.44 8.19
N THR A 320 -17.36 -2.78 6.93
CA THR A 320 -17.57 -4.18 6.48
C THR A 320 -16.42 -5.12 6.79
N ILE A 321 -15.21 -4.61 7.07
CA ILE A 321 -14.07 -5.43 7.50
C ILE A 321 -14.40 -6.32 8.69
N LEU A 322 -15.29 -5.89 9.58
CA LEU A 322 -15.71 -6.68 10.75
C LEU A 322 -16.47 -7.96 10.37
N GLN A 323 -16.99 -8.06 9.14
CA GLN A 323 -17.63 -9.25 8.61
C GLN A 323 -16.62 -10.29 8.12
N ARG A 324 -15.35 -9.90 7.94
CA ARG A 324 -14.28 -10.77 7.47
C ARG A 324 -13.79 -11.64 8.62
N MET A 325 -14.36 -12.83 8.76
CA MET A 325 -14.00 -13.74 9.84
C MET A 325 -12.80 -14.63 9.44
N LYS A 326 -11.62 -14.36 10.01
CA LYS A 326 -10.57 -15.38 10.13
C LYS A 326 -10.80 -16.16 11.43
N PRO A 327 -10.67 -17.49 11.44
CA PRO A 327 -10.63 -18.22 12.69
C PRO A 327 -9.45 -17.70 13.55
N PRO A 328 -9.61 -17.67 14.88
CA PRO A 328 -8.59 -17.17 15.80
C PRO A 328 -7.27 -17.94 15.73
#